data_AF-Q095S5-F1
#
_entry.id   AF-Q095S5-F1
#
_cell.length_a   1.000
_cell.length_b   1.000
_cell.length_c   1.000
_cell.angle_alpha   90.00
_cell.angle_beta   90.00
_cell.angle_gamma   90.00
#
_symmetry.space_group_name_H-M   'P 1'
#
loop_
_entity.id
_entity.type
_entity.pdbx_description
1 polymer ?
#
loop_
_entity_poly.entity_id
_entity_poly.type
_entity_poly.pdbx_seq_one_letter_code
_entity_poly.pdbx_strand_id
1 'polypeptide(L)'
;MQAPALYWHFKSKQDLIDEMATTMFRDLVKATGEPDAGQPWDEWMAQSGRSLRQMLLSYRDGARVFSGTYLTDNTLYEALEWALQKLTSAGFSLRDAVRGYNILSSYTVGFVIEEQAVYPRKGERNAQYDLNQRAKRIDAKKFPLALAAGKEAFTDFDDRFESGLRVIISGMDQSFSRKR
;
A
#
# COMPACT_ATOMS: atom_id res chain seq x y z
N MET A 1 10.66 -32.40 -9.24
CA MET A 1 9.38 -32.99 -8.78
C MET A 1 8.26 -32.22 -9.46
N GLN A 2 7.52 -32.88 -10.35
CA GLN A 2 6.37 -32.28 -11.06
C GLN A 2 5.24 -31.98 -10.06
N ALA A 3 4.52 -30.87 -10.24
CA ALA A 3 3.33 -30.54 -9.44
C ALA A 3 2.07 -30.71 -10.32
N PRO A 4 1.42 -31.89 -10.35
CA PRO A 4 0.33 -32.17 -11.29
C PRO A 4 -1.08 -31.79 -10.79
N ALA A 5 -1.22 -31.06 -9.68
CA ALA A 5 -2.55 -30.77 -9.11
C ALA A 5 -3.00 -29.30 -9.19
N LEU A 6 -2.09 -28.34 -9.45
CA LEU A 6 -2.46 -26.91 -9.47
C LEU A 6 -2.97 -26.41 -10.83
N TYR A 7 -2.55 -27.05 -11.93
CA TYR A 7 -2.86 -26.64 -13.31
C TYR A 7 -4.32 -26.89 -13.74
N TRP A 8 -5.12 -27.59 -12.93
CA TRP A 8 -6.52 -27.86 -13.27
C TRP A 8 -7.45 -26.67 -12.98
N HIS A 9 -7.05 -25.74 -12.11
CA HIS A 9 -7.85 -24.55 -11.79
C HIS A 9 -7.33 -23.26 -12.43
N PHE A 10 -6.07 -23.21 -12.86
CA PHE A 10 -5.44 -22.00 -13.43
C PHE A 10 -4.63 -22.35 -14.68
N LYS A 11 -4.80 -21.57 -15.76
CA LYS A 11 -4.18 -21.87 -17.07
C LYS A 11 -2.72 -21.45 -17.13
N SER A 12 -2.26 -20.61 -16.18
CA SER A 12 -0.88 -20.15 -16.09
C SER A 12 -0.48 -19.78 -14.66
N LYS A 13 0.83 -19.56 -14.43
CA LYS A 13 1.33 -18.96 -13.18
C LYS A 13 0.79 -17.54 -12.97
N GLN A 14 0.57 -16.79 -14.04
CA GLN A 14 0.02 -15.43 -13.97
C GLN A 14 -1.44 -15.49 -13.49
N ASP A 15 -2.23 -16.43 -14.01
CA ASP A 15 -3.62 -16.64 -13.58
C ASP A 15 -3.70 -16.93 -12.08
N LEU A 16 -2.78 -17.74 -11.55
CA LEU A 16 -2.71 -18.00 -10.10
C LEU A 16 -2.37 -16.72 -9.32
N ILE A 17 -1.43 -15.91 -9.80
CA ILE A 17 -1.03 -14.65 -9.14
C ILE A 17 -2.19 -13.65 -9.16
N ASP A 18 -2.88 -13.51 -10.28
CA ASP A 18 -4.05 -12.64 -10.43
C ASP A 18 -5.19 -13.05 -9.48
N GLU A 19 -5.41 -14.36 -9.31
CA GLU A 19 -6.43 -14.90 -8.41
C GLU A 19 -6.04 -14.79 -6.94
N MET A 20 -4.75 -14.89 -6.61
CA MET A 20 -4.24 -14.56 -5.28
C MET A 20 -4.48 -13.08 -4.95
N ALA A 21 -4.12 -12.17 -5.85
CA ALA A 21 -4.33 -10.73 -5.66
C ALA A 21 -5.83 -10.39 -5.55
N THR A 22 -6.68 -11.03 -6.37
CA THR A 22 -8.14 -10.90 -6.30
C THR A 22 -8.68 -11.37 -4.96
N THR A 23 -8.19 -12.50 -4.44
CA THR A 23 -8.60 -13.01 -3.12
C THR A 23 -8.17 -12.06 -1.99
N MET A 24 -6.92 -11.59 -2.00
CA MET A 24 -6.40 -10.62 -1.03
C MET A 24 -7.25 -9.35 -1.00
N PHE A 25 -7.60 -8.81 -2.17
CA PHE A 25 -8.42 -7.62 -2.29
C PHE A 25 -9.84 -7.86 -1.79
N ARG A 26 -10.44 -9.00 -2.14
CA ARG A 26 -11.78 -9.37 -1.68
C ARG A 26 -11.85 -9.47 -0.16
N ASP A 27 -10.83 -10.04 0.47
CA ASP A 27 -10.76 -10.15 1.93
C ASP A 27 -10.60 -8.78 2.59
N LEU A 28 -9.81 -7.87 1.98
CA LEU A 28 -9.73 -6.47 2.43
C LEU A 28 -11.10 -5.78 2.38
N VAL A 29 -11.82 -5.89 1.26
CA VAL A 29 -13.13 -5.24 1.09
C VAL A 29 -14.16 -5.82 2.06
N LYS A 30 -14.16 -7.14 2.29
CA LYS A 30 -15.01 -7.77 3.31
C LYS A 30 -14.69 -7.30 4.73
N ALA A 31 -13.41 -7.11 5.05
CA ALA A 31 -12.97 -6.71 6.38
C ALA A 31 -13.24 -5.22 6.68
N THR A 32 -13.19 -4.37 5.64
CA THR A 32 -13.37 -2.92 5.79
C THR A 32 -14.81 -2.47 5.55
N GLY A 33 -15.54 -3.14 4.66
CA GLY A 33 -16.92 -2.83 4.34
C GLY A 33 -17.11 -1.47 3.67
N GLU A 34 -18.38 -1.06 3.60
CA GLU A 34 -18.75 0.28 3.13
C GLU A 34 -18.28 1.35 4.14
N PRO A 35 -17.78 2.51 3.67
CA PRO A 35 -17.40 3.61 4.53
C PRO A 35 -18.57 4.05 5.43
N ASP A 36 -18.33 4.20 6.73
CA ASP A 36 -19.33 4.76 7.64
C ASP A 36 -19.67 6.19 7.21
N ALA A 37 -20.96 6.48 7.01
CA ALA A 37 -21.46 7.78 6.61
C ALA A 37 -21.01 8.91 7.57
N GLY A 38 -20.92 8.63 8.87
CA GLY A 38 -20.54 9.61 9.89
C GLY A 38 -19.03 9.87 10.00
N GLN A 39 -18.19 9.00 9.42
CA GLN A 39 -16.73 9.11 9.53
C GLN A 39 -16.19 10.29 8.70
N PRO A 40 -15.28 11.13 9.22
CA PRO A 40 -14.57 12.10 8.41
C PRO A 40 -13.81 11.45 7.24
N TRP A 41 -13.76 12.13 6.08
CA TRP A 41 -13.14 11.56 4.87
C TRP A 41 -11.63 11.32 5.02
N ASP A 42 -10.95 12.15 5.81
CA ASP A 42 -9.52 12.10 6.09
C ASP A 42 -9.18 10.93 7.02
N GLU A 43 -9.98 10.74 8.07
CA GLU A 43 -9.91 9.55 8.92
C GLU A 43 -10.17 8.27 8.12
N TRP A 44 -11.17 8.29 7.25
CA TRP A 44 -11.47 7.17 6.36
C TRP A 44 -10.30 6.88 5.41
N MET A 45 -9.73 7.89 4.74
CA MET A 45 -8.56 7.72 3.86
C MET A 45 -7.35 7.16 4.62
N ALA A 46 -7.08 7.64 5.84
CA ALA A 46 -6.02 7.11 6.68
C ALA A 46 -6.27 5.63 7.01
N GLN A 47 -7.51 5.28 7.38
CA GLN A 47 -7.89 3.90 7.64
C GLN A 47 -7.76 3.01 6.41
N SER A 48 -8.18 3.47 5.23
CA SER A 48 -8.02 2.73 3.96
C SER A 48 -6.55 2.46 3.66
N GLY A 49 -5.66 3.44 3.85
CA GLY A 49 -4.22 3.26 3.70
C GLY A 49 -3.65 2.22 4.66
N ARG A 50 -4.02 2.28 5.94
CA ARG A 50 -3.61 1.31 6.96
C ARG A 50 -4.11 -0.10 6.66
N SER A 51 -5.38 -0.25 6.30
CA SER A 51 -5.98 -1.55 5.96
C SER A 51 -5.31 -2.15 4.72
N LEU A 52 -5.03 -1.34 3.69
CA LEU A 52 -4.27 -1.77 2.51
C LEU A 52 -2.86 -2.22 2.91
N ARG A 53 -2.11 -1.42 3.68
CA ARG A 53 -0.78 -1.81 4.17
C ARG A 53 -0.81 -3.13 4.96
N GLN A 54 -1.76 -3.27 5.89
CA GLN A 54 -1.91 -4.46 6.71
C GLN A 54 -2.20 -5.70 5.86
N MET A 55 -3.09 -5.59 4.87
CA MET A 55 -3.39 -6.68 3.95
C MET A 55 -2.14 -7.06 3.14
N LEU A 56 -1.41 -6.10 2.57
CA LEU A 56 -0.18 -6.40 1.81
C LEU A 56 0.91 -7.04 2.67
N LEU A 57 1.07 -6.62 3.93
CA LEU A 57 2.03 -7.19 4.88
C LEU A 57 1.65 -8.58 5.41
N SER A 58 0.37 -8.97 5.29
CA SER A 58 -0.11 -10.29 5.73
C SER A 58 0.37 -11.42 4.83
N TYR A 59 0.86 -11.09 3.63
CA TYR A 59 1.37 -12.05 2.65
C TYR A 59 2.84 -11.76 2.37
N ARG A 60 3.65 -12.81 2.28
CA ARG A 60 5.05 -12.67 1.83
C ARG A 60 5.06 -12.12 0.40
N ASP A 61 5.86 -11.07 0.18
CA ASP A 61 5.93 -10.35 -1.10
C ASP A 61 4.54 -9.82 -1.57
N GLY A 62 3.59 -9.63 -0.65
CA GLY A 62 2.20 -9.28 -0.95
C GLY A 62 2.04 -8.02 -1.79
N ALA A 63 2.88 -7.00 -1.58
CA ALA A 63 2.84 -5.79 -2.39
C ALA A 63 3.28 -6.01 -3.85
N ARG A 64 4.24 -6.92 -4.08
CA ARG A 64 4.68 -7.30 -5.44
C ARG A 64 3.65 -8.17 -6.15
N VAL A 65 2.99 -9.06 -5.40
CA VAL A 65 1.90 -9.90 -5.91
C VAL A 65 0.70 -9.04 -6.27
N PHE A 66 0.38 -8.02 -5.47
CA PHE A 66 -0.75 -7.14 -5.72
C PHE A 66 -0.48 -6.11 -6.84
N SER A 67 0.78 -5.67 -7.01
CA SER A 67 1.13 -4.68 -8.03
C SER A 67 1.10 -5.27 -9.44
N GLY A 68 0.29 -4.69 -10.33
CA GLY A 68 0.27 -5.03 -11.76
C GLY A 68 -0.57 -6.28 -12.11
N THR A 69 -1.31 -6.83 -11.15
CA THR A 69 -2.26 -7.93 -11.40
C THR A 69 -3.58 -7.42 -11.94
N TYR A 70 -4.18 -8.22 -12.81
CA TYR A 70 -5.53 -7.99 -13.29
C TYR A 70 -6.52 -8.57 -12.27
N LEU A 71 -7.33 -7.72 -11.64
CA LEU A 71 -8.38 -8.17 -10.71
C LEU A 71 -9.56 -8.71 -11.52
N THR A 72 -10.02 -9.93 -11.19
CA THR A 72 -10.90 -10.73 -12.07
C THR A 72 -12.39 -10.62 -11.73
N ASP A 73 -12.78 -9.89 -10.68
CA ASP A 73 -14.17 -9.76 -10.23
C ASP A 73 -14.63 -8.31 -9.96
N ASN A 74 -15.93 -8.16 -9.69
CA ASN A 74 -16.57 -6.86 -9.49
C ASN A 74 -16.28 -6.19 -8.14
N THR A 75 -15.61 -6.88 -7.20
CA THR A 75 -15.33 -6.35 -5.86
C THR A 75 -14.51 -5.06 -5.92
N LEU A 76 -13.65 -4.93 -6.94
CA LEU A 76 -12.91 -3.70 -7.22
C LEU A 76 -13.84 -2.52 -7.52
N TYR A 77 -14.86 -2.73 -8.35
CA TYR A 77 -15.77 -1.66 -8.75
C TYR A 77 -16.66 -1.22 -7.60
N GLU A 78 -17.10 -2.15 -6.74
CA GLU A 78 -17.86 -1.85 -5.52
C GLU A 78 -17.03 -0.98 -4.56
N ALA A 79 -15.80 -1.40 -4.26
CA ALA A 79 -14.92 -0.66 -3.37
C ALA A 79 -14.54 0.72 -3.95
N LEU A 80 -14.32 0.81 -5.26
CA LEU A 80 -14.05 2.07 -5.94
C LEU A 80 -15.26 3.00 -5.88
N GLU A 81 -16.46 2.50 -6.13
CA GLU A 81 -17.70 3.29 -6.05
C GLU A 81 -17.87 3.88 -4.64
N TRP A 82 -17.71 3.06 -3.59
CA TRP A 82 -17.76 3.51 -2.21
C TRP A 82 -16.71 4.58 -1.89
N ALA A 83 -15.47 4.39 -2.34
CA ALA A 83 -14.40 5.36 -2.15
C ALA A 83 -14.71 6.71 -2.81
N LEU A 84 -15.20 6.67 -4.04
CA LEU A 84 -15.54 7.87 -4.80
C LEU A 84 -16.77 8.57 -4.20
N GLN A 85 -17.78 7.83 -3.76
CA GLN A 85 -18.93 8.39 -3.06
C GLN A 85 -18.51 9.06 -1.75
N LYS A 86 -17.62 8.45 -0.96
CA LYS A 86 -17.14 9.02 0.30
C LYS A 86 -16.43 10.37 0.09
N LEU A 87 -15.52 10.43 -0.88
CA LEU A 87 -14.76 11.64 -1.18
C LEU A 87 -15.63 12.72 -1.85
N THR A 88 -16.50 12.35 -2.79
CA THR A 88 -17.38 13.34 -3.45
C THR A 88 -18.42 13.91 -2.49
N SER A 89 -18.94 13.11 -1.55
CA SER A 89 -19.83 13.58 -0.48
C SER A 89 -19.12 14.55 0.49
N ALA A 90 -17.80 14.44 0.63
CA ALA A 90 -16.97 15.38 1.38
C ALA A 90 -16.61 16.67 0.60
N GLY A 91 -17.16 16.84 -0.61
CA GLY A 91 -17.04 18.06 -1.41
C GLY A 91 -15.90 18.04 -2.44
N PHE A 92 -15.17 16.93 -2.58
CA PHE A 92 -14.16 16.79 -3.65
C PHE A 92 -14.82 16.62 -5.02
N SER A 93 -14.17 17.11 -6.07
CA SER A 93 -14.55 16.76 -7.43
C SER A 93 -14.25 15.27 -7.70
N LEU A 94 -14.97 14.63 -8.63
CA LEU A 94 -14.68 13.25 -9.03
C LEU A 94 -13.21 13.08 -9.46
N ARG A 95 -12.68 14.06 -10.20
CA ARG A 95 -11.28 14.08 -10.63
C ARG A 95 -10.31 14.01 -9.45
N ASP A 96 -10.57 14.80 -8.41
CA ASP A 96 -9.71 14.90 -7.24
C ASP A 96 -9.87 13.68 -6.33
N ALA A 97 -11.09 13.15 -6.22
CA ALA A 97 -11.35 11.90 -5.51
C ALA A 97 -10.55 10.73 -6.12
N VAL A 98 -10.63 10.54 -7.44
CA VAL A 98 -9.86 9.51 -8.17
C VAL A 98 -8.36 9.70 -7.95
N ARG A 99 -7.86 10.93 -8.09
CA ARG A 99 -6.42 11.23 -7.93
C ARG A 99 -5.95 10.98 -6.50
N GLY A 100 -6.69 11.44 -5.51
CA GLY A 100 -6.37 11.24 -4.10
C GLY A 100 -6.29 9.77 -3.73
N TYR A 101 -7.29 8.99 -4.14
CA TYR A 101 -7.31 7.55 -3.90
C TYR A 101 -6.14 6.82 -4.60
N ASN A 102 -5.82 7.20 -5.84
CA ASN A 102 -4.68 6.65 -6.57
C ASN A 102 -3.33 7.02 -5.91
N ILE A 103 -3.19 8.24 -5.39
CA ILE A 103 -1.98 8.67 -4.68
C ILE A 103 -1.80 7.82 -3.41
N LEU A 104 -2.85 7.68 -2.61
CA LEU A 104 -2.83 6.86 -1.40
C LEU A 104 -2.46 5.41 -1.72
N SER A 105 -3.09 4.81 -2.73
CA SER A 105 -2.85 3.43 -3.15
C SER A 105 -1.42 3.24 -3.64
N SER A 106 -0.94 4.12 -4.50
CA SER A 106 0.42 4.07 -5.05
C SER A 106 1.49 4.24 -3.97
N TYR A 107 1.28 5.20 -3.05
CA TYR A 107 2.14 5.39 -1.89
C TYR A 107 2.20 4.12 -1.05
N THR A 108 1.04 3.56 -0.71
CA THR A 108 0.95 2.40 0.17
C THR A 108 1.63 1.17 -0.44
N VAL A 109 1.36 0.87 -1.71
CA VAL A 109 2.00 -0.24 -2.41
C VAL A 109 3.52 -0.04 -2.47
N GLY A 110 3.98 1.13 -2.90
CA GLY A 110 5.41 1.43 -2.98
C GLY A 110 6.12 1.36 -1.62
N PHE A 111 5.49 1.90 -0.59
CA PHE A 111 6.01 1.84 0.78
C PHE A 111 6.15 0.40 1.27
N VAL A 112 5.13 -0.44 1.05
CA VAL A 112 5.16 -1.84 1.49
C VAL A 112 6.16 -2.68 0.69
N ILE A 113 6.39 -2.39 -0.59
CA ILE A 113 7.47 -3.03 -1.37
C ILE A 113 8.83 -2.82 -0.67
N GLU A 114 9.13 -1.59 -0.28
CA GLU A 114 10.38 -1.25 0.42
C GLU A 114 10.43 -1.88 1.82
N GLU A 115 9.31 -1.83 2.56
CA GLU A 115 9.20 -2.46 3.87
C GLU A 115 9.44 -3.97 3.81
N GLN A 116 8.82 -4.68 2.87
CA GLN A 116 9.00 -6.12 2.67
C GLN A 116 10.40 -6.47 2.14
N ALA A 117 11.11 -5.54 1.50
CA ALA A 117 12.51 -5.76 1.13
C ALA A 117 13.42 -5.80 2.38
N VAL A 118 13.13 -4.97 3.39
CA VAL A 118 13.83 -4.95 4.69
C VAL A 118 13.36 -6.07 5.61
N TYR A 119 12.05 -6.33 5.66
CA TYR A 119 11.39 -7.33 6.49
C TYR A 119 10.56 -8.29 5.63
N PRO A 120 11.21 -9.24 4.92
CA PRO A 120 10.50 -10.22 4.09
C PRO A 120 9.51 -11.08 4.88
N ARG A 121 9.70 -11.21 6.19
CA ARG A 121 8.72 -11.72 7.14
C ARG A 121 8.73 -10.87 8.40
N LYS A 122 7.60 -10.88 9.12
CA LYS A 122 7.46 -10.18 10.40
C LYS A 122 8.56 -10.62 11.37
N GLY A 123 9.36 -9.66 11.85
CA GLY A 123 10.48 -9.90 12.75
C GLY A 123 11.76 -10.45 12.11
N GLU A 124 11.75 -10.78 10.81
CA GLU A 124 12.91 -11.30 10.09
C GLU A 124 13.52 -10.18 9.23
N ARG A 125 14.53 -9.48 9.77
CA ARG A 125 15.23 -8.42 9.02
C ARG A 125 16.22 -9.03 8.02
N ASN A 126 16.16 -8.59 6.78
CA ASN A 126 17.13 -8.94 5.75
C ASN A 126 18.50 -8.32 6.07
N ALA A 127 19.53 -9.17 6.16
CA ALA A 127 20.90 -8.77 6.49
C ALA A 127 21.49 -7.71 5.52
N GLN A 128 21.02 -7.65 4.27
CA GLN A 128 21.46 -6.65 3.30
C GLN A 128 21.13 -5.20 3.71
N TYR A 129 20.09 -5.04 4.55
CA TYR A 129 19.62 -3.79 5.12
C TYR A 129 20.09 -3.59 6.58
N ASP A 130 21.09 -4.35 7.02
CA ASP A 130 21.79 -4.05 8.27
C ASP A 130 22.50 -2.69 8.17
N LEU A 131 22.21 -1.81 9.13
CA LEU A 131 22.69 -0.42 9.11
C LEU A 131 24.21 -0.35 9.26
N ASN A 132 24.81 -1.24 10.06
CA ASN A 132 26.26 -1.25 10.28
C ASN A 132 27.00 -1.72 9.02
N GLN A 133 26.53 -2.79 8.38
CA GLN A 133 27.08 -3.26 7.11
C GLN A 133 26.88 -2.24 5.99
N ARG A 134 25.75 -1.52 5.99
CA ARG A 134 25.49 -0.46 5.03
C ARG A 134 26.39 0.75 5.25
N ALA A 135 26.59 1.18 6.50
CA ALA A 135 27.51 2.27 6.85
C ALA A 135 28.94 2.00 6.38
N LYS A 136 29.42 0.75 6.50
CA LYS A 136 30.76 0.34 6.02
C LYS A 136 30.95 0.47 4.50
N ARG A 137 29.87 0.48 3.72
CA ARG A 137 29.91 0.58 2.24
C ARG A 137 29.86 2.03 1.75
N ILE A 138 29.54 3.00 2.61
CA ILE A 138 29.36 4.40 2.24
C ILE A 138 30.63 5.18 2.62
N ASP A 139 31.22 5.88 1.65
CA ASP A 139 32.28 6.84 1.93
C ASP A 139 31.67 8.05 2.69
N ALA A 140 31.84 8.05 4.01
CA ALA A 140 31.28 9.07 4.90
C ALA A 140 31.77 10.49 4.60
N LYS A 141 32.97 10.64 4.01
CA LYS A 141 33.50 11.96 3.65
C LYS A 141 32.81 12.51 2.40
N LYS A 142 32.43 11.63 1.47
CA LYS A 142 31.73 12.02 0.23
C LYS A 142 30.21 12.09 0.39
N PHE A 143 29.63 11.23 1.23
CA PHE A 143 28.17 11.06 1.34
C PHE A 143 27.67 11.10 2.79
N PRO A 144 27.95 12.16 3.56
CA PRO A 144 27.58 12.23 4.98
C PRO A 144 26.06 12.19 5.19
N LEU A 145 25.27 12.84 4.32
CA LEU A 145 23.80 12.84 4.43
C LEU A 145 23.19 11.47 4.10
N ALA A 146 23.72 10.76 3.08
CA ALA A 146 23.23 9.43 2.72
C ALA A 146 23.53 8.40 3.83
N LEU A 147 24.65 8.56 4.53
CA LEU A 147 24.98 7.77 5.71
C LEU A 147 23.98 8.04 6.84
N ALA A 148 23.73 9.31 7.16
CA ALA A 148 22.81 9.72 8.23
C ALA A 148 21.36 9.29 7.94
N ALA A 149 20.92 9.39 6.69
CA ALA A 149 19.58 9.03 6.24
C ALA A 149 19.28 7.53 6.38
N GLY A 150 20.30 6.66 6.48
CA GLY A 150 20.09 5.22 6.56
C GLY A 150 19.23 4.80 7.75
N LYS A 151 19.35 5.46 8.90
CA LYS A 151 18.51 5.17 10.06
C LYS A 151 17.04 5.46 9.73
N GLU A 152 16.77 6.70 9.33
CA GLU A 152 15.43 7.16 8.92
C GLU A 152 14.84 6.30 7.79
N ALA A 153 15.64 5.92 6.78
CA ALA A 153 15.13 5.23 5.60
C ALA A 153 14.82 3.74 5.82
N PHE A 154 15.35 3.10 6.87
CA PHE A 154 15.28 1.63 7.04
C PHE A 154 14.89 1.18 8.46
N THR A 155 14.37 2.08 9.29
CA THR A 155 13.74 1.77 10.58
C THR A 155 12.33 2.35 10.66
N ASP A 156 11.62 2.03 11.74
CA ASP A 156 10.39 2.70 12.18
C ASP A 156 9.33 2.88 11.08
N PHE A 157 9.10 1.79 10.32
CA PHE A 157 8.18 1.78 9.18
C PHE A 157 6.76 2.21 9.55
N ASP A 158 6.30 1.89 10.76
CA ASP A 158 4.98 2.34 11.22
C ASP A 158 4.89 3.87 11.31
N ASP A 159 5.83 4.52 11.98
CA ASP A 159 5.81 5.99 12.11
C ASP A 159 6.00 6.70 10.75
N ARG A 160 6.87 6.15 9.91
CA ARG A 160 7.09 6.68 8.56
C ARG A 160 5.88 6.53 7.65
N PHE A 161 5.17 5.42 7.77
CA PHE A 161 3.93 5.21 7.04
C PHE A 161 2.89 6.24 7.46
N GLU A 162 2.69 6.42 8.77
CA GLU A 162 1.77 7.41 9.32
C GLU A 162 2.17 8.85 8.93
N SER A 163 3.46 9.16 8.90
CA SER A 163 3.95 10.47 8.43
C SER A 163 3.60 10.72 6.97
N GLY A 164 3.80 9.74 6.09
CA GLY A 164 3.44 9.88 4.68
C GLY A 164 1.93 9.96 4.47
N LEU A 165 1.13 9.20 5.23
CA LEU A 165 -0.34 9.35 5.22
C LEU A 165 -0.76 10.78 5.57
N ARG A 166 -0.20 11.35 6.65
CA ARG A 166 -0.48 12.74 7.05
C ARG A 166 -0.14 13.72 5.94
N VAL A 167 1.03 13.59 5.30
CA VAL A 167 1.45 14.45 4.18
C VAL A 167 0.47 14.36 3.01
N ILE A 168 0.06 13.16 2.62
CA ILE A 168 -0.88 12.94 1.51
C ILE A 168 -2.24 13.57 1.83
N ILE A 169 -2.79 13.28 3.01
CA ILE A 169 -4.12 13.75 3.42
C ILE A 169 -4.15 15.26 3.56
N SER A 170 -3.17 15.87 4.25
CA SER A 170 -3.05 17.33 4.34
C SER A 170 -2.82 17.97 2.97
N GLY A 171 -2.05 17.33 2.08
CA GLY A 171 -1.87 17.78 0.71
C GLY A 171 -3.16 17.77 -0.11
N MET A 172 -4.00 16.74 0.05
CA MET A 172 -5.32 16.66 -0.57
C MET A 172 -6.26 17.75 -0.06
N ASP A 173 -6.27 18.00 1.25
CA ASP A 173 -7.09 19.03 1.88
C ASP A 173 -6.75 20.44 1.36
N GLN A 174 -5.47 20.72 1.15
CA GLN A 174 -4.98 22.02 0.69
C GLN A 174 -5.07 22.20 -0.83
N SER A 175 -4.81 21.14 -1.60
CA SER A 175 -4.60 21.24 -3.05
C SER A 175 -5.87 21.01 -3.85
N PHE A 176 -6.86 20.32 -3.29
CA PHE A 176 -8.10 20.03 -3.98
C PHE A 176 -9.19 20.99 -3.54
N SER A 177 -9.83 21.61 -4.53
CA SER A 177 -10.90 22.56 -4.28
C SER A 177 -12.12 21.81 -3.78
N ARG A 178 -12.42 21.91 -2.47
CA ARG A 178 -13.75 21.55 -1.98
C ARG A 178 -14.75 22.52 -2.59
N LYS A 179 -15.81 22.01 -3.22
CA LYS A 179 -16.94 22.88 -3.58
C LYS A 179 -17.47 23.48 -2.28
N ARG A 180 -17.27 24.79 -2.12
CA ARG A 180 -17.94 25.58 -1.08
C ARG A 180 -19.43 25.68 -1.39
#